data_AF-A0A2E9R4R2-F1
#
_entry.id   AF-A0A2E9R4R2-F1
#
_cell.length_a   1.000
_cell.length_b   1.000
_cell.length_c   1.000
_cell.angle_alpha   90.00
_cell.angle_beta   90.00
_cell.angle_gamma   90.00
#
_symmetry.space_group_name_H-M   'P 1'
#
loop_
_entity.id
_entity.type
_entity.pdbx_description
1 polymer ?
#
loop_
_entity_poly.entity_id
_entity_poly.type
_entity_poly.pdbx_seq_one_letter_code
_entity_poly.pdbx_strand_id
1 'polypeptide(L)'
;MNTSDTQTSQAASNNIDIARANELFEKGQSELLAIDPKTVKKPRITHQRAAELSSILTSSLEPRWDRFKDIFLPKVVKEYRTQYEQLSNYALIFFAAGAAFENNLTTEEAKELKQLIPIVAEHDAYMISWFRPAFRNNTNVLNVIDNEIAPGRSRLDSAEDVLRLCQLGMTHKHITTTQTPLTEAYFGQAEADATRLFQLLAKENISKHASRDLWHRAYTQWDQAYDSLQAVASFVFRDEDDAQELFPRISQPRKKKISSDNEPTKTPSNPLFS
;
A
#
# COMPACT_ATOMS: atom_id res chain seq x y z
N MET A 1 -16.57 40.74 -29.61
CA MET A 1 -15.37 39.89 -29.75
C MET A 1 -15.31 39.05 -28.48
N ASN A 2 -15.55 37.75 -28.65
CA ASN A 2 -15.80 36.80 -27.57
C ASN A 2 -14.54 36.55 -26.74
N THR A 3 -14.67 36.77 -25.44
CA THR A 3 -13.92 36.08 -24.40
C THR A 3 -14.69 34.80 -24.03
N SER A 4 -13.96 33.78 -23.59
CA SER A 4 -14.43 32.51 -23.00
C SER A 4 -14.47 31.33 -23.97
N ASP A 5 -13.35 30.63 -24.10
CA ASP A 5 -13.31 29.19 -24.39
C ASP A 5 -11.97 28.63 -23.89
N THR A 6 -11.80 28.60 -22.57
CA THR A 6 -10.66 27.89 -21.95
C THR A 6 -11.02 27.44 -20.55
N GLN A 7 -12.09 26.66 -20.38
CA GLN A 7 -12.39 26.06 -19.06
C GLN A 7 -13.37 24.87 -19.13
N THR A 8 -13.13 23.88 -20.00
CA THR A 8 -13.98 22.66 -20.00
C THR A 8 -13.26 21.40 -20.49
N SER A 9 -12.01 21.15 -20.08
CA SER A 9 -11.34 19.88 -20.44
C SER A 9 -10.43 19.27 -19.35
N GLN A 10 -10.61 19.62 -18.08
CA GLN A 10 -9.81 19.04 -16.99
C GLN A 10 -10.61 18.44 -15.83
N ALA A 11 -11.94 18.34 -15.93
CA ALA A 11 -12.79 17.81 -14.85
C ALA A 11 -13.24 16.34 -15.02
N ALA A 12 -12.73 15.62 -16.04
CA ALA A 12 -13.33 14.35 -16.47
C ALA A 12 -12.57 13.06 -16.06
N SER A 13 -11.54 13.09 -15.21
CA SER A 13 -10.76 11.86 -14.90
C SER A 13 -10.82 11.33 -13.45
N ASN A 14 -11.67 11.86 -12.57
CA ASN A 14 -11.70 11.42 -11.16
C ASN A 14 -13.06 10.92 -10.65
N ASN A 15 -14.08 10.81 -11.50
CA ASN A 15 -15.33 10.16 -11.12
C ASN A 15 -15.20 8.65 -11.33
N ILE A 16 -14.84 7.93 -10.26
CA ILE A 16 -15.13 6.49 -10.18
C ILE A 16 -16.62 6.34 -10.54
N ASP A 17 -16.94 5.49 -11.52
CA ASP A 17 -18.32 5.17 -11.86
C ASP A 17 -18.92 4.33 -10.72
N ILE A 18 -19.47 5.03 -9.71
CA ILE A 18 -20.04 4.43 -8.50
C ILE A 18 -21.13 3.42 -8.84
N ALA A 19 -21.93 3.69 -9.87
CA ALA A 19 -22.99 2.78 -10.30
C ALA A 19 -22.40 1.47 -10.81
N ARG A 20 -21.40 1.54 -11.69
CA ARG A 20 -20.67 0.36 -12.17
C ARG A 20 -19.96 -0.38 -11.03
N ALA A 21 -19.35 0.33 -10.09
CA ALA A 21 -18.65 -0.30 -8.97
C ALA A 21 -19.62 -1.10 -8.08
N ASN A 22 -20.80 -0.54 -7.79
CA ASN A 22 -21.84 -1.23 -7.02
C ASN A 22 -22.39 -2.44 -7.79
N GLU A 23 -22.66 -2.30 -9.09
CA GLU A 23 -23.13 -3.41 -9.93
C GLU A 23 -22.13 -4.58 -9.96
N LEU A 24 -20.83 -4.28 -10.12
CA LEU A 24 -19.77 -5.28 -10.07
C LEU A 24 -19.68 -5.94 -8.69
N PHE A 25 -19.80 -5.16 -7.62
CA PHE A 25 -19.77 -5.68 -6.26
C PHE A 25 -20.93 -6.63 -5.98
N GLU A 26 -22.16 -6.25 -6.35
CA GLU A 26 -23.36 -7.08 -6.20
C GLU A 26 -23.22 -8.40 -6.97
N LYS A 27 -22.77 -8.34 -8.23
CA LYS A 27 -22.56 -9.53 -9.07
C LYS A 27 -21.45 -10.43 -8.53
N GLY A 28 -20.38 -9.86 -7.97
CA GLY A 28 -19.21 -10.57 -7.48
C GLY A 28 -19.34 -11.14 -6.05
N GLN A 29 -20.43 -10.86 -5.32
CA GLN A 29 -20.54 -11.27 -3.91
C GLN A 29 -20.36 -12.78 -3.69
N SER A 30 -20.92 -13.62 -4.55
CA SER A 30 -20.81 -15.08 -4.43
C SER A 30 -19.35 -15.55 -4.54
N GLU A 31 -18.58 -14.96 -5.46
CA GLU A 31 -17.14 -15.23 -5.63
C GLU A 31 -16.34 -14.75 -4.41
N LEU A 32 -16.65 -13.56 -3.88
CA LEU A 32 -16.00 -13.04 -2.68
C LEU A 32 -16.22 -13.97 -1.48
N LEU A 33 -17.44 -14.48 -1.31
CA LEU A 33 -17.78 -15.40 -0.22
C LEU A 33 -17.14 -16.79 -0.38
N ALA A 34 -16.80 -17.18 -1.62
CA ALA A 34 -16.10 -18.43 -1.89
C ALA A 34 -14.61 -18.43 -1.48
N ILE A 35 -14.01 -17.25 -1.24
CA ILE A 35 -12.62 -17.15 -0.77
C ILE A 35 -12.48 -17.84 0.60
N ASP A 36 -11.45 -18.67 0.78
CA ASP A 36 -11.21 -19.34 2.07
C ASP A 36 -11.00 -18.28 3.18
N PRO A 37 -11.81 -18.30 4.27
CA PRO A 37 -11.61 -17.39 5.41
C PRO A 37 -10.17 -17.35 5.96
N LYS A 38 -9.41 -18.45 5.85
CA LYS A 38 -8.02 -18.52 6.33
C LYS A 38 -7.03 -17.73 5.47
N THR A 39 -7.39 -17.41 4.22
CA THR A 39 -6.52 -16.69 3.29
C THR A 39 -6.87 -15.21 3.17
N VAL A 40 -7.97 -14.78 3.81
CA VAL A 40 -8.42 -13.38 3.81
C VAL A 40 -7.38 -12.49 4.45
N LYS A 41 -6.91 -11.51 3.68
CA LYS A 41 -5.96 -10.48 4.09
C LYS A 41 -6.70 -9.24 4.54
N LYS A 42 -6.16 -8.56 5.56
CA LYS A 42 -6.61 -7.21 5.93
C LYS A 42 -6.12 -6.21 4.87
N PRO A 43 -6.95 -5.23 4.46
CA PRO A 43 -6.53 -4.19 3.53
C PRO A 43 -5.29 -3.44 4.02
N ARG A 44 -4.22 -3.48 3.23
CA ARG A 44 -2.98 -2.71 3.48
C ARG A 44 -2.91 -1.43 2.66
N ILE A 45 -3.70 -1.34 1.59
CA ILE A 45 -3.79 -0.13 0.76
C ILE A 45 -5.23 0.39 0.63
N THR A 46 -5.40 1.67 0.31
CA THR A 46 -6.69 2.28 -0.02
C THR A 46 -7.13 1.85 -1.41
N HIS A 47 -8.41 1.98 -1.69
CA HIS A 47 -8.94 1.73 -3.02
C HIS A 47 -8.36 2.69 -4.07
N GLN A 48 -8.03 3.94 -3.71
CA GLN A 48 -7.36 4.87 -4.62
C GLN A 48 -5.98 4.35 -5.04
N ARG A 49 -5.20 3.87 -4.07
CA ARG A 49 -3.87 3.29 -4.36
C ARG A 49 -3.99 1.99 -5.15
N ALA A 50 -5.00 1.17 -4.86
CA ALA A 50 -5.30 -0.03 -5.64
C ALA A 50 -5.59 0.31 -7.11
N ALA A 51 -6.42 1.32 -7.37
CA ALA A 51 -6.74 1.79 -8.71
C ALA A 51 -5.51 2.36 -9.44
N GLU A 52 -4.67 3.14 -8.74
CA GLU A 52 -3.43 3.67 -9.29
C GLU A 52 -2.46 2.55 -9.67
N LEU A 53 -2.21 1.60 -8.76
CA LEU A 53 -1.34 0.45 -9.01
C LEU A 53 -1.86 -0.40 -10.17
N SER A 54 -3.17 -0.67 -10.21
CA SER A 54 -3.81 -1.36 -11.33
C SER A 54 -3.54 -0.63 -12.65
N SER A 55 -3.75 0.69 -12.68
CA SER A 55 -3.54 1.51 -13.88
C SER A 55 -2.10 1.48 -14.38
N ILE A 56 -1.12 1.61 -13.46
CA ILE A 56 0.31 1.52 -13.79
C ILE A 56 0.63 0.14 -14.38
N LEU A 57 0.21 -0.93 -13.71
CA LEU A 57 0.48 -2.30 -14.12
C LEU A 57 -0.17 -2.61 -15.48
N THR A 58 -1.44 -2.21 -15.68
CA THR A 58 -2.13 -2.49 -16.94
C THR A 58 -1.51 -1.73 -18.10
N SER A 59 -1.24 -0.43 -17.92
CA SER A 59 -0.63 0.41 -18.96
C SER A 59 0.78 -0.07 -19.33
N SER A 60 1.54 -0.57 -18.34
CA SER A 60 2.88 -1.12 -18.57
C SER A 60 2.85 -2.46 -19.30
N LEU A 61 1.85 -3.31 -19.00
CA LEU A 61 1.73 -4.65 -19.60
C LEU A 61 1.09 -4.67 -20.99
N GLU A 62 0.15 -3.77 -21.32
CA GLU A 62 -0.58 -3.81 -22.60
C GLU A 62 0.35 -3.94 -23.83
N PRO A 63 1.41 -3.13 -24.00
CA PRO A 63 2.26 -3.24 -25.18
C PRO A 63 3.24 -4.43 -25.15
N ARG A 64 3.28 -5.21 -24.06
CA ARG A 64 4.31 -6.23 -23.82
C ARG A 64 3.80 -7.68 -23.81
N TRP A 65 2.52 -7.90 -24.15
CA TRP A 65 1.91 -9.24 -24.11
C TRP A 65 2.54 -10.26 -25.05
N ASP A 66 3.13 -9.83 -26.16
CA ASP A 66 3.77 -10.77 -27.09
C ASP A 66 4.94 -11.50 -26.43
N ARG A 67 5.71 -10.82 -25.56
CA ARG A 67 6.82 -11.45 -24.83
C ARG A 67 6.36 -12.55 -23.86
N PHE A 68 5.12 -12.49 -23.38
CA PHE A 68 4.56 -13.58 -22.56
C PHE A 68 4.30 -14.84 -23.40
N LYS A 69 3.91 -14.69 -24.68
CA LYS A 69 3.66 -15.81 -25.59
C LYS A 69 4.94 -16.55 -25.95
N ASP A 70 6.08 -15.85 -25.93
CA ASP A 70 7.39 -16.45 -26.18
C ASP A 70 7.89 -17.30 -25.00
N ILE A 71 7.41 -17.03 -23.78
CA ILE A 71 7.91 -17.65 -22.54
C ILE A 71 6.95 -18.71 -21.99
N PHE A 72 5.64 -18.48 -22.10
CA PHE A 72 4.63 -19.31 -21.45
C PHE A 72 3.75 -20.06 -22.45
N LEU A 73 3.22 -21.19 -21.99
CA LEU A 73 2.23 -21.96 -22.74
C LEU A 73 0.96 -21.12 -22.97
N PRO A 74 0.25 -21.29 -24.11
CA PRO A 74 -0.94 -20.49 -24.44
C PRO A 74 -2.03 -20.48 -23.36
N LYS A 75 -2.22 -21.60 -22.65
CA LYS A 75 -3.19 -21.69 -21.54
C LYS A 75 -2.83 -20.75 -20.38
N VAL A 76 -1.55 -20.64 -20.04
CA VAL A 76 -1.04 -19.79 -18.95
C VAL A 76 -1.14 -18.31 -19.35
N VAL A 77 -0.78 -17.98 -20.60
CA VAL A 77 -0.96 -16.62 -21.13
C VAL A 77 -2.43 -16.20 -21.07
N LYS A 78 -3.35 -17.10 -21.43
CA LYS A 78 -4.79 -16.83 -21.35
C LYS A 78 -5.24 -16.53 -19.92
N GLU A 79 -4.76 -17.28 -18.93
CA GLU A 79 -5.08 -17.06 -17.52
C GLU A 79 -4.62 -15.68 -17.04
N TYR A 80 -3.37 -15.30 -17.31
CA TYR A 80 -2.87 -13.97 -16.96
C TYR A 80 -3.59 -12.85 -17.72
N ARG A 81 -3.95 -13.06 -18.98
CA ARG A 81 -4.74 -12.08 -19.74
C ARG A 81 -6.12 -11.87 -19.11
N THR A 82 -6.77 -12.94 -18.63
CA THR A 82 -8.03 -12.82 -17.88
C THR A 82 -7.85 -12.06 -16.57
N GLN A 83 -6.79 -12.35 -15.79
CA GLN A 83 -6.51 -11.58 -14.57
C GLN A 83 -6.27 -10.09 -14.89
N TYR A 84 -5.53 -9.80 -15.95
CA TYR A 84 -5.25 -8.44 -16.42
C TYR A 84 -6.53 -7.68 -16.78
N GLU A 85 -7.43 -8.31 -17.54
CA GLU A 85 -8.70 -7.71 -17.95
C GLU A 85 -9.64 -7.45 -16.77
N GLN A 86 -9.56 -8.26 -15.71
CA GLN A 86 -10.38 -8.11 -14.51
C GLN A 86 -9.77 -7.21 -13.44
N LEU A 87 -8.48 -6.88 -13.51
CA LEU A 87 -7.78 -6.20 -12.42
C LEU A 87 -8.43 -4.85 -12.03
N SER A 88 -8.86 -4.07 -13.03
CA SER A 88 -9.58 -2.81 -12.80
C SER A 88 -10.97 -3.03 -12.20
N ASN A 89 -11.67 -4.11 -12.58
CA ASN A 89 -12.96 -4.45 -11.98
C ASN A 89 -12.77 -4.86 -10.51
N TYR A 90 -11.73 -5.63 -10.18
CA TYR A 90 -11.43 -5.99 -8.78
C TYR A 90 -11.11 -4.76 -7.92
N ALA A 91 -10.42 -3.75 -8.46
CA ALA A 91 -10.22 -2.48 -7.76
C ALA A 91 -11.54 -1.72 -7.50
N LEU A 92 -12.48 -1.75 -8.46
CA LEU A 92 -13.82 -1.16 -8.27
C LEU A 92 -14.66 -1.92 -7.25
N ILE A 93 -14.59 -3.25 -7.24
CA ILE A 93 -15.25 -4.10 -6.23
C ILE A 93 -14.69 -3.78 -4.84
N PHE A 94 -13.37 -3.64 -4.70
CA PHE A 94 -12.74 -3.23 -3.45
C PHE A 94 -13.20 -1.84 -2.97
N PHE A 95 -13.35 -0.89 -3.88
CA PHE A 95 -13.94 0.43 -3.58
C PHE A 95 -15.37 0.30 -3.05
N ALA A 96 -16.26 -0.36 -3.78
CA ALA A 96 -17.67 -0.48 -3.42
C ALA A 96 -17.87 -1.26 -2.09
N ALA A 97 -17.09 -2.32 -1.87
CA ALA A 97 -17.12 -3.06 -0.61
C ALA A 97 -16.67 -2.19 0.58
N GLY A 98 -15.68 -1.32 0.38
CA GLY A 98 -15.25 -0.34 1.37
C GLY A 98 -16.33 0.69 1.70
N ALA A 99 -17.02 1.22 0.68
CA ALA A 99 -18.15 2.13 0.88
C ALA A 99 -19.31 1.46 1.62
N ALA A 100 -19.63 0.21 1.27
CA ALA A 100 -20.66 -0.58 1.96
C ALA A 100 -20.29 -0.86 3.43
N PHE A 101 -19.00 -1.06 3.73
CA PHE A 101 -18.51 -1.16 5.10
C PHE A 101 -18.71 0.16 5.86
N GLU A 102 -18.31 1.30 5.28
CA GLU A 102 -18.47 2.62 5.89
C GLU A 102 -19.93 2.96 6.17
N ASN A 103 -20.85 2.61 5.25
CA ASN A 103 -22.29 2.85 5.39
C ASN A 103 -22.95 2.02 6.51
N ASN A 104 -22.29 0.95 6.98
CA ASN A 104 -22.79 0.10 8.06
C ASN A 104 -22.25 0.50 9.45
N LEU A 105 -21.46 1.57 9.52
CA LEU A 105 -21.07 2.20 10.79
C LEU A 105 -22.24 3.06 11.32
N THR A 106 -22.30 3.26 12.64
CA THR A 106 -23.25 4.26 13.18
C THR A 106 -22.84 5.66 12.71
N THR A 107 -23.77 6.63 12.75
CA THR A 107 -23.47 8.03 12.39
C THR A 107 -22.28 8.59 13.18
N GLU A 108 -22.17 8.23 14.46
CA GLU A 108 -21.08 8.62 15.34
C GLU A 108 -19.77 7.95 14.93
N GLU A 109 -19.77 6.64 14.66
CA GLU A 109 -18.58 5.90 14.23
C GLU A 109 -18.07 6.36 12.86
N ALA A 110 -18.97 6.65 11.92
CA ALA A 110 -18.63 7.18 10.62
C ALA A 110 -18.02 8.59 10.72
N LYS A 111 -18.59 9.45 11.58
CA LYS A 111 -18.06 10.79 11.86
C LYS A 111 -16.67 10.71 12.50
N GLU A 112 -16.52 9.85 13.50
CA GLU A 112 -15.25 9.63 14.21
C GLU A 112 -14.18 9.07 13.26
N LEU A 113 -14.53 8.08 12.43
CA LEU A 113 -13.64 7.54 11.41
C LEU A 113 -13.15 8.62 10.46
N LYS A 114 -14.06 9.47 9.95
CA LYS A 114 -13.73 10.58 9.05
C LYS A 114 -12.78 11.60 9.69
N GLN A 115 -12.87 11.80 11.01
CA GLN A 115 -11.99 12.70 11.75
C GLN A 115 -10.62 12.08 12.04
N LEU A 116 -10.59 10.81 12.45
CA LEU A 116 -9.34 10.14 12.85
C LEU A 116 -8.42 9.82 11.67
N ILE A 117 -8.96 9.51 10.48
CA ILE A 117 -8.14 9.21 9.29
C ILE A 117 -7.10 10.31 8.99
N PRO A 118 -7.48 11.59 8.81
CA PRO A 118 -6.51 12.64 8.55
C PRO A 118 -5.58 12.89 9.74
N ILE A 119 -6.08 12.81 10.98
CA ILE A 119 -5.28 13.02 12.20
C ILE A 119 -4.15 11.98 12.30
N VAL A 120 -4.48 10.69 12.13
CA VAL A 120 -3.49 9.62 12.18
C VAL A 120 -2.50 9.70 11.01
N ALA A 121 -2.96 10.09 9.82
CA ALA A 121 -2.06 10.34 8.69
C ALA A 121 -1.09 11.50 8.95
N GLU A 122 -1.55 12.56 9.63
CA GLU A 122 -0.71 13.67 10.07
C GLU A 122 0.31 13.23 11.13
N HIS A 123 -0.10 12.37 12.07
CA HIS A 123 0.82 11.77 13.04
C HIS A 123 1.93 10.98 12.36
N ASP A 124 1.58 10.08 11.45
CA ASP A 124 2.52 9.27 10.68
C ASP A 124 3.56 10.15 9.95
N ALA A 125 3.08 11.10 9.14
CA ALA A 125 3.93 12.01 8.38
C ALA A 125 4.84 12.86 9.28
N TYR A 126 4.29 13.41 10.36
CA TYR A 126 5.04 14.26 11.28
C TYR A 126 6.13 13.47 12.02
N MET A 127 5.81 12.29 12.55
CA MET A 127 6.76 11.43 13.24
C MET A 127 7.88 10.96 12.32
N ILE A 128 7.56 10.50 11.10
CA ILE A 128 8.56 10.08 10.11
C ILE A 128 9.52 11.23 9.76
N SER A 129 9.00 12.46 9.63
CA SER A 129 9.81 13.63 9.28
C SER A 129 10.91 13.92 10.31
N TRP A 130 10.67 13.59 11.58
CA TRP A 130 11.63 13.76 12.67
C TRP A 130 12.49 12.53 12.92
N PHE A 131 11.90 11.34 12.84
CA PHE A 131 12.60 10.09 13.13
C PHE A 131 13.70 9.81 12.13
N ARG A 132 13.48 10.03 10.82
CA ARG A 132 14.52 9.79 9.80
C ARG A 132 15.81 10.59 10.07
N PRO A 133 15.76 11.91 10.30
CA PRO A 133 16.95 12.67 10.70
C PRO A 133 17.55 12.22 12.04
N ALA A 134 16.73 12.00 13.06
CA ALA A 134 17.20 11.64 14.41
C ALA A 134 17.91 10.27 14.45
N PHE A 135 17.45 9.31 13.63
CA PHE A 135 18.02 7.98 13.52
C PHE A 135 18.98 7.81 12.34
N ARG A 136 19.47 8.90 11.71
CA ARG A 136 20.34 8.84 10.53
C ARG A 136 21.56 7.90 10.66
N ASN A 137 22.07 7.74 11.89
CA ASN A 137 23.23 6.91 12.21
C ASN A 137 22.86 5.51 12.75
N ASN A 138 21.56 5.19 12.87
CA ASN A 138 21.07 3.91 13.35
C ASN A 138 20.38 3.16 12.20
N THR A 139 21.19 2.42 11.44
CA THR A 139 20.73 1.67 10.26
C THR A 139 19.62 0.66 10.57
N ASN A 140 19.59 0.10 11.78
CA ASN A 140 18.54 -0.84 12.17
C ASN A 140 17.19 -0.14 12.33
N VAL A 141 17.15 0.99 13.02
CA VAL A 141 15.91 1.77 13.20
C VAL A 141 15.45 2.36 11.87
N LEU A 142 16.36 2.84 11.03
CA LEU A 142 16.02 3.28 9.68
C LEU A 142 15.47 2.14 8.82
N ASN A 143 16.01 0.93 8.93
CA ASN A 143 15.46 -0.22 8.20
C ASN A 143 14.02 -0.52 8.65
N VAL A 144 13.71 -0.41 9.94
CA VAL A 144 12.33 -0.55 10.44
C VAL A 144 11.46 0.57 9.86
N ILE A 145 11.88 1.83 9.98
CA ILE A 145 11.11 2.97 9.45
C ILE A 145 10.87 2.84 7.94
N ASP A 146 11.89 2.47 7.18
CA ASP A 146 11.82 2.49 5.71
C ASP A 146 11.21 1.21 5.10
N ASN A 147 11.22 0.08 5.81
CA ASN A 147 10.70 -1.20 5.28
C ASN A 147 9.48 -1.74 6.02
N GLU A 148 9.32 -1.39 7.30
CA GLU A 148 8.24 -1.90 8.17
C GLU A 148 7.22 -0.82 8.55
N ILE A 149 7.56 0.47 8.38
CA ILE A 149 6.71 1.65 8.68
C ILE A 149 6.68 2.57 7.44
N ALA A 150 6.63 1.97 6.25
CA ALA A 150 6.68 2.72 5.01
C ALA A 150 5.40 3.54 4.85
N PRO A 151 5.48 4.83 4.50
CA PRO A 151 4.32 5.71 4.54
C PRO A 151 3.17 5.22 3.66
N GLY A 152 2.02 5.06 4.31
CA GLY A 152 0.70 5.44 3.83
C GLY A 152 0.28 4.81 2.51
N ARG A 153 -0.15 3.55 2.57
CA ARG A 153 -1.01 3.04 1.51
C ARG A 153 -2.44 2.82 1.96
N SER A 154 -2.76 2.51 3.23
CA SER A 154 -4.14 2.47 3.76
C SER A 154 -4.32 3.15 5.12
N ARG A 155 -5.59 3.37 5.48
CA ARG A 155 -6.00 3.90 6.80
C ARG A 155 -5.63 2.98 7.96
N LEU A 156 -5.62 1.65 7.74
CA LEU A 156 -5.24 0.67 8.76
C LEU A 156 -3.71 0.63 8.92
N ASP A 157 -2.99 0.70 7.79
CA ASP A 157 -1.53 0.79 7.72
C ASP A 157 -1.04 2.03 8.47
N SER A 158 -1.62 3.21 8.21
CA SER A 158 -1.28 4.44 8.96
C SER A 158 -1.51 4.31 10.47
N ALA A 159 -2.54 3.57 10.91
CA ALA A 159 -2.75 3.31 12.33
C ALA A 159 -1.67 2.36 12.90
N GLU A 160 -1.36 1.27 12.21
CA GLU A 160 -0.31 0.34 12.61
C GLU A 160 1.08 1.01 12.62
N ASP A 161 1.37 1.86 11.63
CA ASP A 161 2.59 2.63 11.48
C ASP A 161 2.79 3.60 12.64
N VAL A 162 1.76 4.39 12.98
CA VAL A 162 1.83 5.31 14.12
C VAL A 162 2.04 4.55 15.43
N LEU A 163 1.40 3.40 15.63
CA LEU A 163 1.63 2.58 16.83
C LEU A 163 3.08 2.07 16.90
N ARG A 164 3.65 1.62 15.78
CA ARG A 164 5.06 1.21 15.69
C ARG A 164 6.02 2.38 15.89
N LEU A 165 5.71 3.55 15.35
CA LEU A 165 6.49 4.78 15.56
C LEU A 165 6.43 5.21 17.03
N CYS A 166 5.29 5.09 17.70
CA CYS A 166 5.17 5.34 19.13
C CYS A 166 6.04 4.35 19.93
N GLN A 167 5.99 3.06 19.59
CA GLN A 167 6.83 2.04 20.21
C GLN A 167 8.33 2.30 20.01
N LEU A 168 8.75 2.66 18.79
CA LEU A 168 10.14 3.05 18.50
C LEU A 168 10.54 4.29 19.30
N GLY A 169 9.67 5.28 19.36
CA GLY A 169 9.88 6.52 20.09
C GLY A 169 10.10 6.30 21.58
N MET A 170 9.32 5.39 22.17
CA MET A 170 9.44 5.00 23.58
C MET A 170 10.68 4.13 23.83
N THR A 171 11.00 3.22 22.92
CA THR A 171 12.20 2.36 23.01
C THR A 171 13.48 3.20 22.93
N HIS A 172 13.48 4.25 22.11
CA HIS A 172 14.60 5.16 21.92
C HIS A 172 14.37 6.54 22.54
N LYS A 173 13.68 6.58 23.69
CA LYS A 173 13.23 7.82 24.36
C LYS A 173 14.32 8.88 24.47
N HIS A 174 15.55 8.48 24.79
CA HIS A 174 16.66 9.44 24.91
C HIS A 174 16.96 10.19 23.60
N ILE A 175 16.92 9.51 22.45
CA ILE A 175 17.16 10.14 21.14
C ILE A 175 15.95 10.98 20.76
N THR A 176 14.74 10.45 20.91
CA THR A 176 13.52 11.13 20.48
C THR A 176 13.21 12.38 21.30
N THR A 177 13.41 12.36 22.62
CA THR A 177 13.15 13.55 23.45
C THR A 177 14.24 14.61 23.39
N THR A 178 15.46 14.28 22.93
CA THR A 178 16.57 15.25 22.84
C THR A 178 16.80 15.81 21.44
N GLN A 179 16.44 15.06 20.39
CA GLN A 179 16.73 15.43 19.00
C GLN A 179 15.48 15.76 18.18
N THR A 180 14.28 15.68 18.77
CA THR A 180 13.02 15.99 18.09
C THR A 180 12.13 16.83 18.99
N PRO A 181 11.15 17.57 18.43
CA PRO A 181 10.15 18.30 19.23
C PRO A 181 9.04 17.39 19.78
N LEU A 182 9.12 16.07 19.58
CA LEU A 182 8.08 15.11 19.97
C LEU A 182 8.11 14.91 21.50
N THR A 183 7.01 15.25 22.15
CA THR A 183 6.84 15.13 23.60
C THR A 183 6.17 13.82 23.99
N GLU A 184 6.31 13.41 25.25
CA GLU A 184 5.55 12.25 25.78
C GLU A 184 4.04 12.42 25.63
N ALA A 185 3.54 13.64 25.81
CA ALA A 185 2.12 13.97 25.60
C ALA A 185 1.71 13.77 24.14
N TYR A 186 2.58 14.13 23.18
CA TYR A 186 2.33 13.88 21.76
C TYR A 186 2.28 12.39 21.45
N PHE A 187 3.24 11.59 21.96
CA PHE A 187 3.22 10.14 21.79
C PHE A 187 1.95 9.52 22.37
N GLY A 188 1.52 9.94 23.56
CA GLY A 188 0.27 9.46 24.16
C GLY A 188 -0.97 9.79 23.33
N GLN A 189 -1.05 10.99 22.76
CA GLN A 189 -2.16 11.37 21.87
C GLN A 189 -2.13 10.57 20.56
N ALA A 190 -0.98 10.48 19.90
CA ALA A 190 -0.82 9.75 18.65
C ALA A 190 -1.13 8.26 18.81
N GLU A 191 -0.69 7.64 19.92
CA GLU A 191 -1.00 6.25 20.26
C GLU A 191 -2.51 6.05 20.51
N ALA A 192 -3.16 6.97 21.22
CA ALA A 192 -4.60 6.91 21.48
C ALA A 192 -5.41 7.03 20.19
N ASP A 193 -5.09 7.99 19.33
CA ASP A 193 -5.78 8.22 18.06
C ASP A 193 -5.59 7.06 17.08
N ALA A 194 -4.35 6.53 16.97
CA ALA A 194 -4.06 5.37 16.14
C ALA A 194 -4.72 4.10 16.68
N THR A 195 -4.72 3.88 18.00
CA THR A 195 -5.44 2.77 18.64
C THR A 195 -6.93 2.87 18.35
N ARG A 196 -7.52 4.07 18.45
CA ARG A 196 -8.94 4.27 18.20
C ARG A 196 -9.30 4.04 16.73
N LEU A 197 -8.50 4.57 15.80
CA LEU A 197 -8.66 4.30 14.38
C LEU A 197 -8.54 2.80 14.08
N PHE A 198 -7.54 2.13 14.67
CA PHE A 198 -7.38 0.69 14.57
C PHE A 198 -8.61 -0.05 15.09
N GLN A 199 -9.16 0.29 16.25
CA GLN A 199 -10.36 -0.34 16.80
C GLN A 199 -11.59 -0.19 15.88
N LEU A 200 -11.80 1.01 15.33
CA LEU A 200 -12.89 1.27 14.39
C LEU A 200 -12.75 0.40 13.13
N LEU A 201 -11.52 0.20 12.65
CA LEU A 201 -11.22 -0.62 11.48
C LEU A 201 -11.12 -2.13 11.78
N ALA A 202 -10.71 -2.53 12.98
CA ALA A 202 -10.24 -3.88 13.32
C ALA A 202 -11.12 -4.67 14.30
N LYS A 203 -12.32 -4.21 14.71
CA LYS A 203 -13.25 -5.00 15.56
C LYS A 203 -13.22 -6.50 15.22
N GLU A 204 -12.78 -7.31 16.17
CA GLU A 204 -12.32 -8.69 15.97
C GLU A 204 -13.45 -9.73 15.82
N ASN A 205 -14.70 -9.35 16.02
CA ASN A 205 -15.87 -10.23 15.85
C ASN A 205 -16.63 -9.87 14.58
N ILE A 206 -15.99 -10.05 13.43
CA ILE A 206 -16.68 -9.90 12.15
C ILE A 206 -17.53 -11.16 11.94
N SER A 207 -18.86 -11.02 12.06
CA SER A 207 -19.75 -12.07 11.57
C SER A 207 -19.38 -12.40 10.12
N LYS A 208 -19.25 -13.68 9.79
CA LYS A 208 -19.15 -14.10 8.38
C LYS A 208 -20.26 -13.39 7.59
N HIS A 209 -19.93 -12.91 6.40
CA HIS A 209 -20.84 -12.15 5.52
C HIS A 209 -21.14 -10.69 5.94
N ALA A 210 -20.57 -10.17 7.03
CA ALA A 210 -20.68 -8.74 7.32
C ALA A 210 -19.94 -7.90 6.25
N SER A 211 -20.36 -6.65 6.01
CA SER A 211 -19.75 -5.81 4.97
C SER A 211 -18.24 -5.61 5.14
N ARG A 212 -17.72 -5.70 6.37
CA ARG A 212 -16.28 -5.69 6.61
C ARG A 212 -15.57 -6.95 6.09
N ASP A 213 -16.16 -8.13 6.26
CA ASP A 213 -15.63 -9.39 5.72
C ASP A 213 -15.58 -9.32 4.19
N LEU A 214 -16.65 -8.82 3.56
CA LEU A 214 -16.71 -8.58 2.13
C LEU A 214 -15.65 -7.59 1.64
N TRP A 215 -15.38 -6.52 2.41
CA TRP A 215 -14.31 -5.57 2.12
C TRP A 215 -12.92 -6.22 2.17
N HIS A 216 -12.63 -7.04 3.19
CA HIS A 216 -11.36 -7.77 3.27
C HIS A 216 -11.20 -8.81 2.15
N ARG A 217 -12.29 -9.49 1.78
CA ARG A 217 -12.31 -10.45 0.66
C ARG A 217 -12.08 -9.76 -0.68
N ALA A 218 -12.72 -8.61 -0.91
CA ALA A 218 -12.52 -7.81 -2.11
C ALA A 218 -11.08 -7.31 -2.22
N TYR A 219 -10.50 -6.85 -1.11
CA TYR A 219 -9.07 -6.55 -1.05
C TYR A 219 -8.21 -7.77 -1.41
N THR A 220 -8.50 -8.92 -0.80
CA THR A 220 -7.75 -10.17 -1.04
C THR A 220 -7.80 -10.60 -2.50
N GLN A 221 -8.97 -10.49 -3.15
CA GLN A 221 -9.13 -10.81 -4.57
C GLN A 221 -8.28 -9.89 -5.46
N TRP A 222 -8.33 -8.58 -5.22
CA TRP A 222 -7.51 -7.60 -5.95
C TRP A 222 -6.02 -7.85 -5.71
N ASP A 223 -5.61 -8.02 -4.44
CA ASP A 223 -4.23 -8.22 -4.02
C ASP A 223 -3.61 -9.47 -4.66
N GLN A 224 -4.34 -10.58 -4.68
CA GLN A 224 -3.89 -11.82 -5.32
C GLN A 224 -3.72 -11.68 -6.84
N ALA A 225 -4.68 -11.05 -7.52
CA ALA A 225 -4.59 -10.82 -8.97
C ALA A 225 -3.43 -9.86 -9.31
N TYR A 226 -3.28 -8.80 -8.51
CA TYR A 226 -2.21 -7.84 -8.65
C TYR A 226 -0.83 -8.48 -8.44
N ASP A 227 -0.62 -9.15 -7.31
CA ASP A 227 0.65 -9.79 -6.96
C ASP A 227 1.04 -10.85 -7.98
N SER A 228 0.07 -11.65 -8.46
CA SER A 228 0.28 -12.65 -9.51
C SER A 228 0.81 -12.01 -10.81
N LEU A 229 0.11 -11.00 -11.32
CA LEU A 229 0.51 -10.29 -12.53
C LEU A 229 1.84 -9.54 -12.36
N GLN A 230 2.03 -8.87 -11.23
CA GLN A 230 3.25 -8.13 -10.90
C GLN A 230 4.46 -9.06 -10.84
N ALA A 231 4.32 -10.23 -10.19
CA ALA A 231 5.41 -11.20 -10.07
C ALA A 231 5.83 -11.76 -11.43
N VAL A 232 4.85 -12.09 -12.28
CA VAL A 232 5.12 -12.64 -13.61
C VAL A 232 5.72 -11.57 -14.53
N ALA A 233 5.17 -10.35 -14.52
CA ALA A 233 5.74 -9.23 -15.25
C ALA A 233 7.19 -8.99 -14.84
N SER A 234 7.45 -8.93 -13.53
CA SER A 234 8.81 -8.75 -12.99
C SER A 234 9.76 -9.87 -13.42
N PHE A 235 9.27 -11.10 -13.56
CA PHE A 235 10.08 -12.23 -14.04
C PHE A 235 10.40 -12.12 -15.53
N VAL A 236 9.40 -11.80 -16.36
CA VAL A 236 9.53 -11.69 -17.82
C VAL A 236 10.45 -10.54 -18.22
N PHE A 237 10.34 -9.41 -17.52
CA PHE A 237 11.07 -8.18 -17.83
C PHE A 237 12.22 -7.92 -16.85
N ARG A 238 12.72 -8.94 -16.16
CA ARG A 238 13.76 -8.80 -15.12
C ARG A 238 15.07 -8.15 -15.61
N ASP A 239 15.32 -8.22 -16.91
CA ASP A 239 16.51 -7.68 -17.56
C ASP A 239 16.31 -6.24 -18.06
N GLU A 240 15.11 -5.65 -17.85
CA GLU A 240 14.83 -4.23 -18.14
C GLU A 240 15.22 -3.34 -16.95
N ASP A 241 15.97 -2.27 -17.20
CA ASP A 241 16.50 -1.39 -16.16
C ASP A 241 15.39 -0.68 -15.34
N ASP A 242 14.22 -0.47 -15.96
CA ASP A 242 13.05 0.22 -15.40
C ASP A 242 11.95 -0.75 -14.91
N ALA A 243 12.20 -2.06 -14.85
CA ALA A 243 11.18 -3.06 -14.49
C ALA A 243 10.51 -2.81 -13.12
N GLN A 244 11.24 -2.23 -12.15
CA GLN A 244 10.67 -1.90 -10.84
C GLN A 244 9.73 -0.69 -10.86
N GLU A 245 9.92 0.22 -11.81
CA GLU A 245 9.05 1.39 -12.01
C GLU A 245 7.80 1.00 -12.80
N LEU A 246 7.96 0.12 -13.79
CA LEU A 246 6.86 -0.44 -14.60
C LEU A 246 5.95 -1.38 -13.79
N PHE A 247 6.52 -2.16 -12.88
CA PHE A 247 5.81 -3.20 -12.12
C PHE A 247 6.00 -3.01 -10.61
N PRO A 248 5.46 -1.93 -10.02
CA PRO A 248 5.68 -1.61 -8.62
C PRO A 248 5.07 -2.67 -7.69
N ARG A 249 5.76 -3.02 -6.61
CA ARG A 249 5.18 -3.86 -5.55
C ARG A 249 4.15 -3.09 -4.72
N ILE A 250 3.17 -3.81 -4.14
CA ILE A 250 2.23 -3.29 -3.13
C ILE A 250 2.97 -2.77 -1.89
N SER A 251 4.13 -3.34 -1.58
CA SER A 251 5.08 -2.80 -0.60
C SER A 251 6.45 -2.78 -1.27
N GLN A 252 7.02 -1.60 -1.49
CA GLN A 252 8.38 -1.49 -2.04
C GLN A 252 9.38 -1.47 -0.88
N PRO A 253 10.15 -2.55 -0.61
CA PRO A 253 11.40 -2.37 0.12
C PRO A 253 12.32 -1.53 -0.78
N ARG A 254 12.80 -0.38 -0.29
CA ARG A 254 13.70 0.46 -1.09
C ARG A 254 15.01 -0.28 -1.35
N LYS A 255 15.56 -0.11 -2.57
CA LYS A 255 16.93 -0.51 -2.90
C LYS A 255 17.87 0.03 -1.81
N LYS A 256 18.58 -0.85 -1.10
CA LYS A 256 19.77 -0.47 -0.33
C LYS A 256 20.66 0.30 -1.29
N LYS A 257 20.83 1.61 -1.06
CA LYS A 257 21.94 2.35 -1.67
C LYS A 257 23.21 1.69 -1.16
N ILE A 258 23.78 0.80 -1.96
CA ILE A 258 25.16 0.39 -1.79
C ILE A 258 25.96 1.66 -2.09
N SER A 259 26.48 2.31 -1.06
CA SER A 259 27.42 3.41 -1.23
C SER A 259 28.61 2.88 -2.04
N SER A 260 28.90 3.53 -3.15
CA SER A 260 30.02 3.19 -4.05
C SER A 260 31.38 3.64 -3.50
N ASP A 261 31.59 3.56 -2.19
CA ASP A 261 32.85 3.93 -1.55
C ASP A 261 33.35 2.73 -0.75
N ASN A 262 33.95 1.78 -1.47
CA ASN A 262 34.97 0.89 -0.94
C ASN A 262 35.84 0.49 -2.14
N GLU A 263 36.70 1.41 -2.56
CA GLU A 263 37.94 1.02 -3.22
C GLU A 263 38.64 -0.04 -2.34
N PRO A 264 39.05 -1.19 -2.88
CA PRO A 264 39.88 -2.11 -2.13
C PRO A 264 41.24 -1.44 -1.92
N THR A 265 41.46 -0.98 -0.69
CA THR A 265 42.77 -0.50 -0.25
C THR A 265 43.75 -1.66 -0.43
N LYS A 266 44.66 -1.51 -1.40
CA LYS A 266 45.74 -2.45 -1.68
C LYS A 266 46.46 -2.79 -0.37
N THR A 267 46.45 -4.07 -0.03
CA THR A 267 47.27 -4.66 1.03
C THR A 267 48.74 -4.41 0.72
N PRO A 268 49.55 -3.83 1.63
CA PRO A 268 50.98 -3.81 1.43
C PRO A 268 51.52 -5.24 1.65
N SER A 269 52.01 -5.83 0.57
CA SER A 269 52.77 -7.06 0.60
C SER A 269 54.12 -6.81 1.27
N ASN A 270 54.31 -7.36 2.47
CA ASN A 270 55.64 -7.55 3.04
C ASN A 270 56.17 -8.92 2.59
N PRO A 271 57.41 -9.00 2.05
CA PRO A 271 58.04 -10.27 1.72
C PRO A 271 58.78 -10.81 2.94
N LEU A 272 58.57 -12.08 3.31
CA LEU A 272 59.54 -12.86 4.08
C LEU A 272 59.18 -14.35 4.04
N PHE A 273 60.23 -15.16 3.87
CA PHE A 273 60.31 -16.61 3.69
C PHE A 273 60.30 -17.12 2.24
N SER A 274 61.45 -16.98 1.57
CA SER A 274 62.44 -18.07 1.39
C SER A 274 63.78 -17.47 1.01
#